data_AF-A0A1Q7T9P2-F1
#
_entry.id   AF-A0A1Q7T9P2-F1
#
_cell.length_a   1.000
_cell.length_b   1.000
_cell.length_c   1.000
_cell.angle_alpha   90.00
_cell.angle_beta   90.00
_cell.angle_gamma   90.00
#
_symmetry.space_group_name_H-M   'P 1'
#
loop_
_entity.id
_entity.type
_entity.pdbx_description
1 polymer ?
#
loop_
_entity_poly.entity_id
_entity_poly.type
_entity_poly.pdbx_seq_one_letter_code
_entity_poly.pdbx_strand_id
1 'polypeptide(L)'
;MTIAILALLTLIEGMRRVPAGSVVLRRVLFGPWTVERPEPAERLRLLSWWSPIMTTIVLAPRQSYQKTSVTDLRARLDGRELYTPLFDLRVLGVVELVALVLGVPLALQRFGAIGFFAALGAVVLLCLTIFTALLFGGRKLGKRWGWAFPFLSPFAAPRAAEALLEEALRDVAPAVVGNTLLPEDAFVGWMRPFVYDATNGREVEHRFLEGVNVKELRASLAQRPPSQNGQGLWCPRCGATFIHGDSCSECGVHLVA
;
A
#
# COMPACT_ATOMS: atom_id res chain seq x y z
N MET A 1 -0.47 -22.97 -22.55
CA MET A 1 0.36 -21.83 -23.01
C MET A 1 -0.35 -20.49 -22.82
N THR A 2 -1.57 -20.30 -23.33
CA THR A 2 -2.32 -19.02 -23.21
C THR A 2 -2.51 -18.53 -21.78
N ILE A 3 -2.86 -19.42 -20.84
CA ILE A 3 -3.01 -19.07 -19.41
C ILE A 3 -1.71 -18.49 -18.83
N ALA A 4 -0.56 -19.08 -19.17
CA ALA A 4 0.74 -18.61 -18.68
C ALA A 4 1.11 -17.24 -19.26
N ILE A 5 0.79 -16.98 -20.53
CA ILE A 5 1.02 -15.68 -21.17
C ILE A 5 0.13 -14.61 -20.51
N LEU A 6 -1.15 -14.89 -20.29
CA LEU A 6 -2.05 -13.95 -19.62
C LEU A 6 -1.62 -13.67 -18.18
N ALA A 7 -1.19 -14.69 -17.45
CA ALA A 7 -0.63 -14.53 -16.10
C ALA A 7 0.65 -13.68 -16.11
N LEU A 8 1.53 -13.87 -17.10
CA LEU A 8 2.73 -13.06 -17.23
C LEU A 8 2.41 -11.59 -17.54
N LEU A 9 1.45 -11.33 -18.44
CA LEU A 9 0.99 -9.97 -18.74
C LEU A 9 0.39 -9.30 -17.50
N THR A 10 -0.41 -10.00 -16.70
CA THR A 10 -0.92 -9.46 -15.42
C THR A 10 0.19 -9.12 -14.44
N LEU A 11 1.29 -9.88 -14.46
CA LEU A 11 2.42 -9.65 -13.57
C LEU A 11 3.26 -8.45 -14.02
N ILE A 12 3.47 -8.28 -15.33
CA ILE A 12 4.17 -7.12 -15.91
C ILE A 12 3.42 -5.81 -15.60
N GLU A 13 2.09 -5.83 -15.66
CA GLU A 13 1.26 -4.67 -15.27
C GLU A 13 1.50 -4.27 -13.80
N GLY A 14 1.92 -5.21 -12.94
CA GLY A 14 2.32 -4.95 -11.56
C GLY A 14 3.57 -4.07 -11.39
N MET A 15 4.36 -3.88 -12.44
CA MET A 15 5.56 -3.05 -12.44
C MET A 15 5.18 -1.57 -12.39
N ARG A 16 5.72 -0.85 -11.41
CA ARG A 16 5.56 0.61 -11.30
C ARG A 16 6.89 1.28 -11.03
N ARG A 17 7.03 2.50 -11.52
CA ARG A 17 8.11 3.40 -11.13
C ARG A 17 7.79 3.97 -9.76
N VAL A 18 8.68 3.75 -8.80
CA VAL A 18 8.56 4.24 -7.43
C VAL A 18 9.53 5.40 -7.25
N PRO A 19 9.05 6.64 -7.02
CA PRO A 19 9.92 7.78 -6.78
C PRO A 19 10.78 7.59 -5.52
N ALA A 20 11.96 8.19 -5.52
CA ALA A 20 12.82 8.24 -4.33
C ALA A 20 12.05 8.84 -3.15
N GLY A 21 12.25 8.26 -1.97
CA GLY A 21 11.63 8.71 -0.73
C GLY A 21 10.17 8.30 -0.53
N SER A 22 9.60 7.52 -1.45
CA SER A 22 8.25 6.98 -1.31
C SER A 22 8.17 5.93 -0.20
N VAL A 23 7.03 5.86 0.49
CA VAL A 23 6.71 4.81 1.45
C VAL A 23 5.76 3.82 0.80
N VAL A 24 6.09 2.54 0.87
CA VAL A 24 5.27 1.47 0.30
C VAL A 24 4.58 0.72 1.44
N LEU A 25 3.25 0.70 1.40
CA LEU A 25 2.41 -0.06 2.32
C LEU A 25 1.79 -1.24 1.58
N ARG A 26 1.80 -2.41 2.21
CA ARG A 26 1.34 -3.66 1.60
C ARG A 26 0.42 -4.43 2.53
N ARG A 27 -0.62 -5.01 1.96
CA ARG A 27 -1.53 -5.93 2.66
C ARG A 27 -1.89 -7.08 1.73
N VAL A 28 -1.88 -8.30 2.27
CA VAL A 28 -2.39 -9.49 1.57
C VAL A 28 -3.80 -9.78 2.08
N LEU A 29 -4.78 -9.75 1.19
CA LEU A 29 -6.20 -9.95 1.49
C LEU A 29 -6.67 -9.09 2.67
N PHE A 30 -7.00 -9.75 3.78
CA PHE A 30 -7.47 -9.16 5.01
C PHE A 30 -6.42 -9.16 6.13
N GLY A 31 -5.18 -9.56 5.83
CA GLY A 31 -4.08 -9.57 6.80
C GLY A 31 -3.69 -8.17 7.31
N PRO A 32 -2.73 -8.06 8.24
CA PRO A 32 -2.25 -6.75 8.69
C PRO A 32 -1.55 -5.99 7.55
N TRP A 33 -1.59 -4.66 7.63
CA TRP A 33 -0.72 -3.84 6.79
C TRP A 33 0.73 -3.97 7.25
N THR A 34 1.63 -3.93 6.28
CA THR A 34 3.08 -3.91 6.47
C THR A 34 3.65 -2.70 5.76
N VAL A 35 4.77 -2.19 6.25
CA VAL A 35 5.44 -1.01 5.70
C VAL A 35 6.87 -1.35 5.33
N GLU A 36 7.30 -0.89 4.17
CA GLU A 36 8.70 -0.96 3.76
C GLU A 36 9.43 0.35 4.10
N ARG A 37 10.74 0.26 4.30
CA ARG A 37 11.58 1.46 4.50
C ARG A 37 11.44 2.41 3.30
N PRO A 38 11.55 3.73 3.51
CA PRO A 38 11.50 4.69 2.42
C PRO A 38 12.52 4.36 1.35
N GLU A 39 12.12 4.52 0.09
CA GLU A 39 12.98 4.19 -1.04
C GLU A 39 14.20 5.12 -1.12
N PRO A 40 15.45 4.62 -1.16
CA PRO A 40 16.62 5.47 -1.23
C PRO A 40 16.81 6.12 -2.61
N ALA A 41 16.31 5.48 -3.67
CA ALA A 41 16.45 5.93 -5.04
C ALA A 41 15.21 5.57 -5.86
N GLU A 42 15.00 6.31 -6.94
CA GLU A 42 13.94 6.01 -7.87
C GLU A 42 14.23 4.71 -8.62
N ARG A 43 13.26 3.78 -8.60
CA ARG A 43 13.42 2.47 -9.27
C ARG A 43 12.10 1.88 -9.75
N LEU A 44 12.19 1.06 -10.78
CA LEU A 44 11.09 0.20 -11.23
C LEU A 44 11.01 -1.02 -10.30
N ARG A 45 9.84 -1.26 -9.70
CA ARG A 45 9.60 -2.42 -8.84
C ARG A 45 8.30 -3.10 -9.20
N LEU A 46 8.30 -4.42 -9.05
CA LEU A 46 7.08 -5.20 -8.97
C LEU A 46 6.44 -4.94 -7.60
N LEU A 47 5.37 -4.14 -7.60
CA LEU A 47 4.71 -3.74 -6.35
C LEU A 47 3.59 -4.68 -5.98
N SER A 48 2.76 -5.05 -6.96
CA SER A 48 1.68 -6.00 -6.78
C SER A 48 1.84 -7.07 -7.84
N TRP A 49 2.23 -8.26 -7.43
CA TRP A 49 2.26 -9.46 -8.27
C TRP A 49 0.87 -10.06 -8.49
N TRP A 50 -0.11 -9.79 -7.60
CA TRP A 50 -1.41 -10.46 -7.53
C TRP A 50 -2.53 -9.47 -7.13
N SER A 51 -2.80 -8.45 -7.95
CA SER A 51 -3.99 -7.60 -7.76
C SER A 51 -5.25 -8.38 -8.15
N PRO A 52 -6.36 -8.31 -7.39
CA PRO A 52 -6.63 -7.45 -6.24
C PRO A 52 -6.37 -8.10 -4.86
N ILE A 53 -5.77 -9.28 -4.83
CA ILE A 53 -5.51 -10.06 -3.61
C ILE A 53 -4.47 -9.36 -2.73
N MET A 54 -3.40 -8.85 -3.33
CA MET A 54 -2.42 -8.01 -2.66
C MET A 54 -2.75 -6.55 -2.96
N THR A 55 -3.04 -5.76 -1.92
CA THR A 55 -3.19 -4.31 -2.04
C THR A 55 -1.85 -3.66 -1.73
N THR A 56 -1.33 -2.89 -2.68
CA THR A 56 -0.14 -2.06 -2.47
C THR A 56 -0.48 -0.57 -2.63
N ILE A 57 0.01 0.25 -1.70
CA ILE A 57 -0.15 1.71 -1.73
C ILE A 57 1.24 2.32 -1.77
N VAL A 58 1.48 3.18 -2.74
CA VAL A 58 2.69 4.02 -2.79
C VAL A 58 2.35 5.43 -2.35
N LEU A 59 2.88 5.82 -1.19
CA LEU A 59 2.83 7.20 -0.72
C LEU A 59 4.04 7.94 -1.28
N ALA A 60 3.83 8.59 -2.42
CA ALA A 60 4.85 9.41 -3.06
C ALA A 60 5.16 10.66 -2.23
N PRO A 61 6.42 11.14 -2.23
CA PRO A 61 6.79 12.35 -1.51
C PRO A 61 6.08 13.58 -2.08
N ARG A 62 5.69 14.51 -1.20
CA ARG A 62 5.11 15.81 -1.56
C ARG A 62 5.79 16.96 -0.82
N GLN A 63 5.65 18.16 -1.39
CA GLN A 63 6.13 19.40 -0.78
C GLN A 63 5.30 19.81 0.43
N SER A 64 3.99 19.52 0.42
CA SER A 64 3.07 19.84 1.51
C SER A 64 1.99 18.78 1.61
N TYR A 65 1.62 18.42 2.84
CA TYR A 65 0.50 17.55 3.13
C TYR A 65 -0.66 18.34 3.74
N GLN A 66 -1.88 17.83 3.60
CA GLN A 66 -3.02 18.36 4.31
C GLN A 66 -2.92 17.97 5.79
N LYS A 67 -3.26 18.91 6.67
CA LYS A 67 -3.37 18.62 8.11
C LYS A 67 -4.61 17.74 8.32
N THR A 68 -4.40 16.44 8.40
CA THR A 68 -5.45 15.45 8.64
C THR A 68 -5.14 14.71 9.93
N SER A 69 -6.13 14.60 10.82
CA SER A 69 -5.97 13.82 12.04
C SER A 69 -6.11 12.32 11.76
N VAL A 70 -5.50 11.49 12.61
CA VAL A 70 -5.60 10.03 12.54
C VAL A 70 -7.06 9.58 12.66
N THR A 71 -7.85 10.24 13.50
CA THR A 71 -9.27 9.95 13.72
C THR A 71 -10.13 10.28 12.51
N ASP A 72 -9.89 11.43 11.87
CA ASP A 72 -10.65 11.83 10.67
C ASP A 72 -10.30 10.90 9.50
N LEU A 73 -9.04 10.53 9.36
CA LEU A 73 -8.62 9.58 8.33
C LEU A 73 -9.25 8.21 8.55
N ARG A 74 -9.26 7.71 9.79
CA ARG A 74 -9.89 6.44 10.14
C ARG A 74 -11.39 6.48 9.86
N ALA A 75 -12.09 7.53 10.29
CA ALA A 75 -13.51 7.72 10.00
C ALA A 75 -13.80 7.76 8.49
N ARG A 76 -12.91 8.37 7.70
CA ARG A 76 -13.03 8.41 6.24
C ARG A 76 -12.83 7.03 5.58
N LEU A 77 -11.86 6.25 6.06
CA LEU A 77 -11.57 4.91 5.56
C LEU A 77 -12.64 3.89 5.96
N ASP A 78 -13.16 3.99 7.18
CA ASP A 78 -14.23 3.13 7.71
C ASP A 78 -15.62 3.60 7.24
N GLY A 79 -15.71 4.84 6.73
CA GLY A 79 -16.91 5.42 6.19
C GLY A 79 -17.42 4.63 4.98
N ARG A 80 -18.74 4.39 4.95
CA ARG A 80 -19.42 3.72 3.82
C ARG A 80 -19.12 4.35 2.46
N GLU A 81 -18.80 5.64 2.43
CA GLU A 81 -18.54 6.37 1.19
C GLU A 81 -17.29 5.91 0.44
N LEU A 82 -16.26 5.44 1.15
CA LEU A 82 -15.01 4.97 0.56
C LEU A 82 -14.88 3.44 0.68
N TYR A 83 -15.37 2.86 1.78
CA TYR A 83 -15.32 1.41 1.99
C TYR A 83 -16.08 0.64 0.91
N THR A 84 -17.34 1.02 0.63
CA THR A 84 -18.18 0.33 -0.35
C THR A 84 -17.57 0.31 -1.75
N PRO A 85 -17.17 1.45 -2.36
CA PRO A 85 -16.57 1.42 -3.70
C PRO A 85 -15.23 0.67 -3.72
N LEU A 86 -14.43 0.72 -2.65
CA LEU A 86 -13.20 -0.07 -2.57
C LEU A 86 -13.49 -1.57 -2.54
N PHE A 87 -14.49 -1.99 -1.77
CA PHE A 87 -14.91 -3.39 -1.70
C PHE A 87 -15.45 -3.87 -3.04
N ASP A 88 -16.36 -3.11 -3.66
CA ASP A 88 -16.96 -3.43 -4.95
C ASP A 88 -15.90 -3.55 -6.05
N LEU A 89 -14.97 -2.58 -6.13
CA LEU A 89 -13.88 -2.61 -7.10
C LEU A 89 -12.95 -3.82 -6.91
N ARG A 90 -12.72 -4.26 -5.66
CA ARG A 90 -11.94 -5.48 -5.39
C ARG A 90 -12.68 -6.73 -5.86
N VAL A 91 -13.96 -6.86 -5.53
CA VAL A 91 -14.77 -8.02 -5.94
C VAL A 91 -14.86 -8.08 -7.46
N LEU A 92 -15.19 -6.96 -8.11
CA LEU A 92 -15.21 -6.88 -9.57
C LEU A 92 -13.85 -7.20 -10.20
N GLY A 93 -12.75 -6.71 -9.60
CA GLY A 93 -11.40 -7.04 -10.04
C GLY A 93 -11.07 -8.53 -9.95
N VAL A 94 -11.53 -9.24 -8.90
CA VAL A 94 -11.37 -10.70 -8.78
C VAL A 94 -12.18 -11.40 -9.88
N VAL A 95 -13.44 -11.00 -10.04
CA VAL A 95 -14.34 -11.59 -11.05
C VAL A 95 -13.77 -11.40 -12.46
N GLU A 96 -13.24 -10.21 -12.76
CA GLU A 96 -12.60 -9.91 -14.05
C GLU A 96 -11.38 -10.79 -14.29
N LEU A 97 -10.50 -10.93 -13.29
CA LEU A 97 -9.32 -11.78 -13.41
C LEU A 97 -9.71 -13.25 -13.64
N VAL A 98 -10.71 -13.76 -12.90
CA VAL A 98 -11.23 -15.13 -13.07
C VAL A 98 -11.86 -15.31 -14.46
N ALA A 99 -12.66 -14.34 -14.92
CA ALA A 99 -13.27 -14.37 -16.24
C ALA A 99 -12.21 -14.37 -17.36
N LEU A 100 -11.16 -13.56 -17.23
CA LEU A 100 -10.11 -13.45 -18.22
C LEU A 100 -9.18 -14.67 -18.24
N VAL A 101 -8.74 -15.16 -17.08
CA VAL A 101 -7.74 -16.25 -16.98
C VAL A 101 -8.38 -17.62 -17.15
N LEU A 102 -9.60 -17.84 -16.64
CA LEU A 102 -10.28 -19.14 -16.69
C LEU A 102 -11.50 -19.11 -17.62
N GLY A 103 -12.31 -18.06 -17.56
CA GLY A 103 -13.55 -17.95 -18.33
C GLY A 103 -13.32 -17.95 -19.84
N VAL A 104 -12.41 -17.11 -20.35
CA VAL A 104 -12.13 -17.01 -21.79
C VAL A 104 -11.59 -18.33 -22.36
N PRO A 105 -10.55 -18.97 -21.78
CA PRO A 105 -10.08 -20.26 -22.30
C PRO A 105 -11.14 -21.37 -22.23
N LEU A 106 -11.90 -21.44 -21.13
CA LEU A 106 -12.92 -22.47 -20.95
C LEU A 106 -14.08 -22.30 -21.93
N ALA A 107 -14.53 -21.06 -22.14
CA ALA A 107 -15.60 -20.75 -23.09
C ALA A 107 -15.18 -21.04 -24.53
N LEU A 108 -13.94 -20.70 -24.89
CA LEU A 108 -13.35 -21.04 -26.19
C LEU A 108 -13.28 -22.56 -26.39
N GLN A 109 -12.84 -23.32 -25.37
CA GLN A 109 -12.74 -24.77 -25.47
C GLN A 109 -14.11 -25.45 -25.59
N ARG A 110 -15.12 -24.96 -24.85
CA ARG A 110 -16.44 -25.61 -24.78
C ARG A 110 -17.38 -25.24 -25.92
N PHE A 111 -17.35 -23.98 -26.36
CA PHE A 111 -18.30 -23.42 -27.31
C PHE A 111 -17.63 -22.80 -28.55
N GLY A 112 -16.32 -22.98 -28.72
CA GLY A 112 -15.57 -22.47 -29.87
C GLY A 112 -15.59 -20.94 -29.96
N ALA A 113 -15.69 -20.42 -31.19
CA ALA A 113 -15.64 -18.99 -31.46
C ALA A 113 -16.78 -18.21 -30.78
N ILE A 114 -17.99 -18.77 -30.72
CA ILE A 114 -19.15 -18.10 -30.08
C ILE A 114 -18.89 -17.91 -28.59
N GLY A 115 -18.39 -18.94 -27.90
CA GLY A 115 -18.02 -18.84 -26.49
C GLY A 115 -16.93 -17.80 -26.25
N PHE A 116 -15.93 -17.74 -27.13
CA PHE A 116 -14.88 -16.74 -27.07
C PHE A 116 -15.41 -15.31 -27.17
N PHE A 117 -16.24 -15.00 -28.16
CA PHE A 117 -16.81 -13.65 -28.30
C PHE A 117 -17.76 -13.30 -27.17
N ALA A 118 -18.55 -14.25 -26.67
CA ALA A 118 -19.40 -14.03 -25.50
C ALA A 118 -18.58 -13.73 -24.23
N ALA A 119 -17.51 -14.50 -23.98
CA ALA A 119 -16.62 -14.27 -22.85
C ALA A 119 -15.87 -12.93 -22.96
N LEU A 120 -15.38 -12.59 -24.16
CA LEU A 120 -14.76 -11.29 -24.42
C LEU A 120 -15.74 -10.13 -24.18
N GLY A 121 -16.99 -10.27 -24.63
CA GLY A 121 -18.05 -9.30 -24.35
C GLY A 121 -18.29 -9.12 -22.85
N ALA A 122 -18.29 -10.20 -22.07
CA ALA A 122 -18.43 -10.14 -20.61
C ALA A 122 -17.25 -9.42 -19.93
N VAL A 123 -16.01 -9.71 -20.35
CA VAL A 123 -14.78 -9.03 -19.89
C VAL A 123 -14.84 -7.53 -20.20
N VAL A 124 -15.24 -7.15 -21.42
CA VAL A 124 -15.41 -5.73 -21.78
C VAL A 124 -16.48 -5.06 -20.91
N LEU A 125 -17.60 -5.73 -20.65
CA LEU A 125 -18.66 -5.22 -19.77
C LEU A 125 -18.14 -5.00 -18.34
N LEU A 126 -17.37 -5.95 -17.80
CA LEU A 126 -16.74 -5.85 -16.48
C LEU A 126 -15.70 -4.72 -16.43
N CYS A 127 -14.88 -4.54 -17.46
CA CYS A 127 -13.99 -3.38 -17.59
C CYS A 127 -14.75 -2.06 -17.50
N LEU A 128 -15.87 -1.95 -18.22
CA LEU A 128 -16.70 -0.75 -18.21
C LEU A 128 -17.37 -0.52 -16.84
N THR A 129 -17.80 -1.58 -16.15
CA THR A 129 -18.37 -1.44 -14.79
C THR A 129 -17.30 -1.01 -13.78
N ILE A 130 -16.11 -1.59 -13.83
CA ILE A 130 -14.97 -1.19 -12.98
C ILE A 130 -14.57 0.25 -13.27
N PHE A 131 -14.44 0.64 -14.54
CA PHE A 131 -14.09 2.00 -14.94
C PHE A 131 -15.13 3.02 -14.46
N THR A 132 -16.43 2.72 -14.61
CA THR A 132 -17.49 3.62 -14.16
C THR A 132 -17.52 3.74 -12.64
N ALA A 133 -17.39 2.62 -11.90
CA ALA A 133 -17.28 2.63 -10.45
C ALA A 133 -16.08 3.45 -9.96
N LEU A 134 -14.91 3.29 -10.60
CA LEU A 134 -13.70 4.06 -10.31
C LEU A 134 -13.90 5.55 -10.61
N LEU A 135 -14.55 5.89 -11.74
CA LEU A 135 -14.82 7.27 -12.12
C LEU A 135 -15.72 7.97 -11.10
N PHE A 136 -16.80 7.31 -10.66
CA PHE A 136 -17.69 7.88 -9.65
C PHE A 136 -17.00 8.02 -8.28
N GLY A 137 -16.20 7.03 -7.87
CA GLY A 137 -15.38 7.11 -6.66
C GLY A 137 -14.36 8.24 -6.73
N GLY A 138 -13.61 8.34 -7.83
CA GLY A 138 -12.61 9.38 -8.05
C GLY A 138 -13.20 10.78 -8.18
N ARG A 139 -14.41 10.93 -8.72
CA ARG A 139 -15.10 12.23 -8.79
C ARG A 139 -15.34 12.85 -7.42
N LYS A 140 -15.65 12.04 -6.40
CA LYS A 140 -15.74 12.51 -5.00
C LYS A 140 -14.40 13.03 -4.45
N LEU A 141 -13.30 12.58 -5.05
CA LEU A 141 -11.94 13.04 -4.75
C LEU A 141 -11.46 14.17 -5.70
N GLY A 142 -12.38 14.77 -6.46
CA GLY A 142 -12.05 15.85 -7.40
C GLY A 142 -11.34 15.40 -8.68
N LYS A 143 -11.36 14.10 -9.00
CA LYS A 143 -10.71 13.59 -10.22
C LYS A 143 -11.52 13.78 -11.49
N ARG A 144 -10.77 14.04 -12.56
CA ARG A 144 -11.26 14.07 -13.93
C ARG A 144 -11.19 12.66 -14.53
N TRP A 145 -12.02 12.41 -15.53
CA TRP A 145 -12.16 11.10 -16.18
C TRP A 145 -10.85 10.53 -16.75
N GLY A 146 -9.94 11.38 -17.24
CA GLY A 146 -8.66 10.94 -17.80
C GLY A 146 -7.76 10.17 -16.83
N TRP A 147 -7.93 10.38 -15.52
CA TRP A 147 -7.20 9.61 -14.50
C TRP A 147 -7.64 8.14 -14.45
N ALA A 148 -8.90 7.85 -14.74
CA ALA A 148 -9.44 6.49 -14.74
C ALA A 148 -9.18 5.74 -16.06
N PHE A 149 -8.78 6.45 -17.13
CA PHE A 149 -8.63 5.88 -18.48
C PHE A 149 -7.72 4.64 -18.56
N PRO A 150 -6.57 4.58 -17.84
CA PRO A 150 -5.73 3.38 -17.86
C PRO A 150 -6.44 2.10 -17.39
N PHE A 151 -7.49 2.23 -16.58
CA PHE A 151 -8.24 1.11 -16.01
C PHE A 151 -9.35 0.57 -16.92
N LEU A 152 -9.45 1.07 -18.16
CA LEU A 152 -10.24 0.43 -19.23
C LEU A 152 -9.57 -0.83 -19.76
N SER A 153 -8.27 -1.00 -19.53
CA SER A 153 -7.56 -2.24 -19.86
C SER A 153 -8.01 -3.35 -18.89
N PRO A 154 -8.38 -4.55 -19.38
CA PRO A 154 -8.79 -5.67 -18.53
C PRO A 154 -7.68 -6.15 -17.59
N PHE A 155 -6.42 -5.88 -17.91
CA PHE A 155 -5.29 -6.21 -17.04
C PHE A 155 -5.04 -5.16 -15.96
N ALA A 156 -5.43 -3.90 -16.20
CA ALA A 156 -5.30 -2.83 -15.24
C ALA A 156 -6.54 -2.69 -14.34
N ALA A 157 -7.72 -3.06 -14.82
CA ALA A 157 -9.00 -2.95 -14.13
C ALA A 157 -8.98 -3.53 -12.69
N PRO A 158 -8.37 -4.71 -12.41
CA PRO A 158 -8.29 -5.24 -11.05
C PRO A 158 -7.53 -4.37 -10.04
N ARG A 159 -6.80 -3.35 -10.51
CA ARG A 159 -6.03 -2.40 -9.67
C ARG A 159 -6.78 -1.10 -9.39
N ALA A 160 -8.00 -0.95 -9.91
CA ALA A 160 -8.81 0.25 -9.71
C ALA A 160 -9.01 0.58 -8.23
N ALA A 161 -9.19 -0.44 -7.38
CA ALA A 161 -9.31 -0.26 -5.93
C ALA A 161 -8.02 0.31 -5.30
N GLU A 162 -6.84 -0.17 -5.72
CA GLU A 162 -5.55 0.36 -5.27
C GLU A 162 -5.41 1.83 -5.65
N ALA A 163 -5.75 2.16 -6.91
CA ALA A 163 -5.65 3.53 -7.41
C ALA A 163 -6.59 4.49 -6.68
N LEU A 164 -7.83 4.07 -6.41
CA LEU A 164 -8.78 4.87 -5.64
C LEU A 164 -8.28 5.11 -4.21
N LEU A 165 -7.72 4.09 -3.58
CA LEU A 165 -7.18 4.18 -2.22
C LEU A 165 -5.91 5.05 -2.16
N GLU A 166 -4.97 4.85 -3.09
CA GLU A 166 -3.77 5.68 -3.24
C GLU A 166 -4.15 7.15 -3.42
N GLU A 167 -5.18 7.43 -4.22
CA GLU A 167 -5.63 8.80 -4.41
C GLU A 167 -6.30 9.38 -3.17
N ALA A 168 -7.10 8.59 -2.44
CA ALA A 168 -7.72 9.03 -1.20
C ALA A 168 -6.69 9.40 -0.12
N LEU A 169 -5.50 8.79 -0.17
CA LEU A 169 -4.40 8.98 0.78
C LEU A 169 -3.31 9.94 0.28
N ARG A 170 -3.42 10.41 -0.97
CA ARG A 170 -2.33 11.12 -1.67
C ARG A 170 -1.86 12.40 -0.97
N ASP A 171 -2.77 13.09 -0.30
CA ASP A 171 -2.50 14.36 0.38
C ASP A 171 -2.26 14.20 1.89
N VAL A 172 -2.19 12.96 2.38
CA VAL A 172 -2.03 12.67 3.81
C VAL A 172 -0.57 12.32 4.12
N ALA A 173 -0.04 12.87 5.21
CA ALA A 173 1.34 12.59 5.63
C ALA A 173 1.55 11.09 5.90
N PRO A 174 2.68 10.50 5.48
CA PRO A 174 2.94 9.07 5.64
C PRO A 174 2.85 8.58 7.08
N ALA A 175 3.22 9.43 8.04
CA ALA A 175 3.14 9.12 9.47
C ALA A 175 1.69 8.90 9.93
N VAL A 176 0.76 9.74 9.46
CA VAL A 176 -0.66 9.63 9.76
C VAL A 176 -1.24 8.40 9.08
N VAL A 177 -0.92 8.16 7.81
CA VAL A 177 -1.36 6.95 7.10
C VAL A 177 -0.84 5.68 7.79
N GLY A 178 0.42 5.67 8.20
CA GLY A 178 1.05 4.58 8.94
C GLY A 178 0.33 4.31 10.26
N ASN A 179 0.06 5.36 11.05
CA ASN A 179 -0.66 5.24 12.32
C ASN A 179 -2.10 4.71 12.13
N THR A 180 -2.76 5.10 11.05
CA THR A 180 -4.12 4.64 10.77
C THR A 180 -4.17 3.19 10.27
N LEU A 181 -3.24 2.78 9.40
CA LEU A 181 -3.30 1.49 8.70
C LEU A 181 -2.48 0.37 9.35
N LEU A 182 -1.32 0.68 9.92
CA LEU A 182 -0.43 -0.34 10.48
C LEU A 182 -0.90 -0.78 11.87
N PRO A 183 -0.64 -2.04 12.26
CA PRO A 183 -0.62 -2.43 13.66
C PRO A 183 0.29 -1.50 14.48
N GLU A 184 -0.05 -1.27 15.75
CA GLU A 184 0.64 -0.32 16.62
C GLU A 184 2.14 -0.64 16.74
N ASP A 185 2.49 -1.90 16.95
CA ASP A 185 3.88 -2.38 17.04
C ASP A 185 4.66 -2.15 15.74
N ALA A 186 4.03 -2.42 14.59
CA ALA A 186 4.62 -2.18 13.27
C ALA A 186 4.84 -0.69 13.01
N PHE A 187 3.87 0.16 13.37
CA PHE A 187 3.96 1.61 13.25
C PHE A 187 5.09 2.17 14.14
N VAL A 188 5.12 1.78 15.41
CA VAL A 188 6.14 2.19 16.38
C VAL A 188 7.53 1.74 15.92
N GLY A 189 7.68 0.49 15.46
CA GLY A 189 8.93 -0.03 14.91
C GLY A 189 9.41 0.75 13.69
N TRP A 190 8.50 1.11 12.78
CA TRP A 190 8.81 1.90 11.60
C TRP A 190 9.17 3.36 11.93
N MET A 191 8.48 3.99 12.88
CA MET A 191 8.71 5.38 13.29
C MET A 191 9.96 5.59 14.16
N ARG A 192 10.39 4.55 14.88
CA ARG A 192 11.53 4.57 15.81
C ARG A 192 12.79 5.26 15.25
N PRO A 193 13.33 4.90 14.07
CA PRO A 193 14.52 5.55 13.54
C PRO A 193 14.33 7.04 13.29
N PHE A 194 13.17 7.46 12.76
CA PHE A 194 12.90 8.87 12.46
C PHE A 194 12.80 9.72 13.74
N VAL A 195 12.12 9.22 14.77
CA VAL A 195 12.01 9.92 16.05
C VAL A 195 13.36 9.97 16.77
N TYR A 196 14.12 8.87 16.74
CA TYR A 196 15.46 8.84 17.31
C TYR A 196 16.38 9.87 16.61
N ASP A 197 16.43 9.85 15.29
CA ASP A 197 17.31 10.73 14.52
C ASP A 197 16.93 12.21 14.73
N ALA A 198 15.63 12.54 14.72
CA ALA A 198 15.16 13.90 14.96
C ALA A 198 15.44 14.41 16.39
N THR A 199 15.38 13.53 17.39
CA THR A 199 15.66 13.91 18.79
C THR A 199 17.15 14.08 19.08
N ASN A 200 18.02 13.47 18.27
CA ASN A 200 19.49 13.56 18.39
C ASN A 200 20.11 14.54 17.38
N GLY A 201 19.30 15.38 16.73
CA GLY A 201 19.77 16.40 15.79
C GLY A 201 20.37 15.84 14.49
N ARG A 202 20.05 14.58 14.14
CA ARG A 202 20.42 14.00 12.85
C ARG A 202 19.43 14.45 11.77
N GLU A 203 19.87 14.42 10.53
CA GLU A 203 19.03 14.79 9.39
C GLU A 203 17.88 13.80 9.25
N VAL A 204 16.65 14.32 9.29
CA VAL A 204 15.41 13.56 9.08
C VAL A 204 14.53 14.33 8.14
N GLU A 205 13.97 13.66 7.16
CA GLU A 205 12.97 14.25 6.30
C GLU A 205 11.70 14.57 7.12
N HIS A 206 11.45 15.86 7.38
CA HIS A 206 10.38 16.35 8.25
C HIS A 206 8.99 15.80 7.91
N ARG A 207 8.73 15.44 6.64
CA ARG A 207 7.47 14.85 6.20
C ARG A 207 7.09 13.55 6.92
N PHE A 208 8.07 12.77 7.38
CA PHE A 208 7.80 11.54 8.14
C PHE A 208 7.38 11.80 9.59
N LEU A 209 7.49 13.04 10.06
CA LEU A 209 7.07 13.47 11.39
C LEU A 209 5.83 14.38 11.32
N GLU A 210 5.33 14.67 10.13
CA GLU A 210 4.19 15.55 9.95
C GLU A 210 2.90 14.86 10.41
N GLY A 211 2.10 15.59 11.20
CA GLY A 211 0.83 15.10 11.73
C GLY A 211 0.96 14.16 12.94
N VAL A 212 2.16 13.92 13.46
CA VAL A 212 2.39 13.11 14.68
C VAL A 212 2.97 13.92 15.83
N ASN A 213 2.58 13.58 17.06
CA ASN A 213 3.13 14.18 18.26
C ASN A 213 4.46 13.50 18.63
N VAL A 214 5.57 14.06 18.16
CA VAL A 214 6.92 13.50 18.38
C VAL A 214 7.25 13.32 19.86
N LYS A 215 6.76 14.19 20.76
CA LYS A 215 7.01 14.07 22.20
C LYS A 215 6.34 12.84 22.80
N GLU A 216 5.10 12.60 22.43
CA GLU A 216 4.32 11.44 22.86
C GLU A 216 4.88 10.15 22.25
N LEU A 217 5.21 10.16 20.96
CA LEU A 217 5.86 9.02 20.30
C LEU A 217 7.22 8.69 20.92
N ARG A 218 7.99 9.71 21.31
CA ARG A 218 9.26 9.50 22.01
C ARG A 218 9.03 8.81 23.35
N ALA A 219 7.99 9.19 24.09
CA ALA A 219 7.67 8.58 25.37
C ALA A 219 7.28 7.09 25.21
N SER A 220 6.51 6.74 24.18
CA SER A 220 6.18 5.34 23.88
C SER A 220 7.39 4.54 23.39
N LEU A 221 8.26 5.17 22.58
CA LEU A 221 9.48 4.55 22.06
C LEU A 221 10.60 4.39 23.09
N ALA A 222 10.59 5.17 24.18
CA ALA A 222 11.56 5.05 25.26
C ALA A 222 11.43 3.73 26.01
N GLN A 223 10.27 3.07 25.91
CA GLN A 223 10.06 1.75 26.49
C GLN A 223 10.78 0.69 25.66
N ARG A 224 11.44 -0.23 26.36
CA ARG A 224 12.10 -1.38 25.77
C ARG A 224 11.07 -2.20 24.97
N PRO A 225 11.38 -2.59 23.71
CA PRO A 225 10.48 -3.44 22.95
C PRO A 225 10.30 -4.78 23.69
N PRO A 226 9.08 -5.37 23.67
CA PRO A 226 8.80 -6.64 24.34
C PRO A 226 9.58 -7.77 23.66
N SER A 227 10.82 -7.99 24.10
CA SER A 227 11.69 -9.07 23.60
C SER A 227 11.42 -10.36 24.36
N GLN A 228 11.37 -11.49 23.65
CA GLN A 228 11.08 -12.82 24.22
C GLN A 228 12.05 -13.31 25.30
N ASN A 229 13.24 -12.70 25.45
CA ASN A 229 14.33 -13.29 26.26
C ASN A 229 14.85 -12.41 27.42
N GLY A 230 14.05 -11.47 27.95
CA GLY A 230 14.16 -10.93 29.32
C GLY A 230 15.46 -10.24 29.82
N GLN A 231 16.61 -10.41 29.17
CA GLN A 231 17.92 -9.91 29.58
C GLN A 231 18.76 -9.65 28.32
N GLY A 232 19.15 -8.40 28.10
CA GLY A 232 19.95 -8.01 26.93
C GLY A 232 19.92 -6.51 26.68
N LEU A 233 20.94 -6.01 26.00
CA LEU A 233 21.02 -4.62 25.54
C LEU A 233 20.12 -4.43 24.31
N TRP A 234 19.73 -3.20 23.96
CA TRP A 234 18.91 -2.93 22.78
C TRP A 234 19.29 -1.61 22.06
N CYS A 235 19.11 -1.52 20.73
CA CYS A 235 19.35 -0.28 19.97
C CYS A 235 18.13 0.65 20.08
N PRO A 236 18.29 1.88 20.61
CA PRO A 236 17.17 2.83 20.73
C PRO A 236 16.63 3.31 19.38
N ARG A 237 17.43 3.21 18.32
CA ARG A 237 17.09 3.64 16.95
C ARG A 237 16.36 2.59 16.11
N CYS A 238 16.75 1.31 16.17
CA CYS A 238 16.11 0.25 15.37
C CYS A 238 15.31 -0.77 16.20
N GLY A 239 15.43 -0.75 17.52
CA GLY A 239 14.72 -1.68 18.42
C GLY A 239 15.28 -3.09 18.46
N ALA A 240 16.38 -3.38 17.73
CA ALA A 240 17.04 -4.68 17.78
C ALA A 240 17.62 -4.95 19.17
N THR A 241 17.52 -6.19 19.63
CA THR A 241 17.99 -6.66 20.94
C THR A 241 19.24 -7.52 20.80
N PHE A 242 20.18 -7.35 21.73
CA PHE A 242 21.51 -7.93 21.72
C PHE A 242 21.79 -8.58 23.08
N ILE A 243 22.57 -9.66 23.07
CA ILE A 243 23.01 -10.31 24.30
C ILE A 243 24.29 -9.62 24.85
N HIS A 244 25.17 -9.15 23.96
CA HIS A 244 26.45 -8.50 24.30
C HIS A 244 26.89 -7.52 23.19
N GLY A 245 27.76 -6.57 23.55
CA GLY A 245 28.32 -5.55 22.67
C GLY A 245 27.95 -4.12 23.10
N ASP A 246 28.63 -3.12 22.54
CA ASP A 246 28.43 -1.70 22.94
C ASP A 246 27.71 -0.87 21.89
N SER A 247 27.62 -1.38 20.65
CA SER A 247 27.04 -0.69 19.50
C SER A 247 26.24 -1.66 18.62
N CYS A 248 25.17 -1.17 18.03
CA CYS A 248 24.36 -1.95 17.11
C CYS A 248 25.04 -2.14 15.75
N SER A 249 25.05 -3.39 15.26
CA SER A 249 25.60 -3.76 13.95
C SER A 249 24.88 -3.13 12.75
N GLU A 250 23.58 -2.83 12.87
CA GLU A 250 22.81 -2.20 11.79
C GLU A 250 22.84 -0.67 11.85
N CYS A 251 22.70 -0.13 13.06
CA CYS A 251 22.38 1.28 13.28
C CYS A 251 23.63 2.10 13.71
N GLY A 252 24.70 1.44 14.18
CA GLY A 252 25.92 2.07 14.70
C GLY A 252 25.72 2.85 16.01
N VAL A 253 24.54 2.78 16.62
CA VAL A 253 24.18 3.51 17.85
C VAL A 253 24.54 2.67 19.07
N HIS A 254 24.92 3.35 20.16
CA HIS A 254 25.17 2.72 21.44
C HIS A 254 23.96 1.96 21.98
N LEU A 255 24.22 0.77 22.50
CA LEU A 255 23.20 -0.07 23.07
C LEU A 255 22.86 0.36 24.50
N VAL A 256 21.58 0.26 24.85
CA VAL A 256 21.06 0.59 26.20
C VAL A 256 20.51 -0.66 26.87
N ALA A 257 20.55 -0.72 28.20
CA ALA A 257 19.99 -1.83 28.97
C ALA A 257 18.45 -1.80 29.02
#